data_AF-C0C6J6-F1
#
_entry.id   AF-C0C6J6-F1
#
_cell.length_a   1.000
_cell.length_b   1.000
_cell.length_c   1.000
_cell.angle_alpha   90.00
_cell.angle_beta   90.00
_cell.angle_gamma   90.00
#
_symmetry.space_group_name_H-M   'P 1'
#
loop_
_entity.id
_entity.type
_entity.pdbx_description
1 polymer ?
#
loop_
_entity_poly.entity_id
_entity_poly.type
_entity_poly.pdbx_seq_one_letter_code
_entity_poly.pdbx_strand_id
1 'polypeptide(L)' 'MTGKERRENILDMLSDRTPVTGSRLASHFGVSRQVIVQDIALLRAANHTIIATTNGYLRLEQN' A
#
# COMPACT_ATOMS: atom_id res chain seq x y z
N MET A 1 7.35 10.64 -9.89
CA MET A 1 7.14 9.19 -9.91
C MET A 1 5.90 8.87 -10.72
N THR A 2 5.92 7.76 -11.45
CA THR A 2 4.75 7.19 -12.11
C THR A 2 3.88 6.42 -11.09
N GLY A 3 2.64 6.10 -11.46
CA GLY A 3 1.77 5.27 -10.61
C GLY A 3 2.29 3.84 -10.43
N LYS A 4 3.02 3.30 -11.42
CA LYS A 4 3.62 1.96 -11.34
C LYS A 4 4.73 1.92 -10.30
N GLU A 5 5.69 2.85 -10.39
CA GLU A 5 6.80 2.95 -9.43
C GLU A 5 6.27 3.16 -8.00
N ARG A 6 5.24 4.00 -7.83
CA ARG A 6 4.63 4.22 -6.51
C ARG A 6 4.06 2.92 -5.94
N ARG A 7 3.35 2.12 -6.75
CA ARG A 7 2.79 0.84 -6.32
C ARG A 7 3.85 -0.19 -5.94
N GLU A 8 4.96 -0.24 -6.68
CA GLU A 8 6.11 -1.09 -6.34
C GLU A 8 6.69 -0.67 -4.98
N ASN A 9 6.95 0.64 -4.78
CA ASN A 9 7.42 1.13 -3.48
C ASN A 9 6.41 0.91 -2.33
N ILE A 10 5.10 0.99 -2.60
CA ILE A 10 4.08 0.65 -1.60
C ILE A 10 4.25 -0.80 -1.14
N LEU A 11 4.48 -1.76 -2.05
CA LEU A 11 4.70 -3.16 -1.68
C LEU A 11 5.92 -3.32 -0.78
N ASP A 12 7.01 -2.62 -1.07
CA ASP A 12 8.25 -2.66 -0.29
C ASP A 12 8.09 -2.05 1.10
N MET A 13 7.24 -1.03 1.24
CA MET A 13 6.95 -0.39 2.53
C MET A 13 6.00 -1.22 3.41
N LEU A 14 5.18 -2.10 2.83
CA LEU A 14 4.25 -2.92 3.58
C LEU A 14 4.91 -4.20 4.08
N SER A 15 4.60 -4.55 5.33
CA SER A 15 5.05 -5.78 6.00
C SER A 15 3.85 -6.57 6.55
N ASP A 16 4.12 -7.79 7.03
CA ASP A 16 3.15 -8.66 7.69
C ASP A 16 2.98 -8.34 9.18
N ARG A 17 3.92 -7.61 9.79
CA ARG A 17 3.95 -7.33 11.24
C ARG A 17 3.48 -5.94 11.63
N THR A 18 3.84 -4.92 10.87
CA THR A 18 3.60 -3.52 11.27
C THR A 18 2.74 -2.81 10.23
N PRO A 19 1.47 -2.50 10.56
CA PRO A 19 0.58 -1.80 9.65
C PRO A 19 1.11 -0.40 9.30
N VAL A 20 1.00 -0.02 8.03
CA VAL A 20 1.33 1.33 7.57
C VAL A 20 0.05 2.06 7.20
N THR A 21 -0.22 3.20 7.85
CA THR A 21 -1.44 3.96 7.58
C THR A 21 -1.45 4.54 6.16
N GLY A 22 -2.63 4.62 5.56
CA GLY A 22 -2.79 5.29 4.26
C GLY A 22 -2.34 6.75 4.26
N SER A 23 -2.49 7.45 5.40
CA SER A 23 -1.99 8.82 5.54
C SER A 23 -0.46 8.88 5.53
N ARG A 24 0.24 7.92 6.16
CA ARG A 24 1.71 7.85 6.12
C ARG A 24 2.22 7.58 4.70
N LEU A 25 1.61 6.65 3.98
CA LEU A 25 1.93 6.39 2.57
C LEU A 25 1.67 7.64 1.71
N ALA A 26 0.52 8.29 1.90
CA ALA A 26 0.13 9.49 1.17
C ALA A 26 1.16 10.62 1.37
N SER A 27 1.54 10.91 2.62
CA SER A 27 2.57 11.89 2.94
C SER A 27 3.93 11.52 2.36
N HIS A 28 4.32 10.24 2.43
CA HIS A 28 5.61 9.77 1.89
C HIS A 28 5.72 9.97 0.37
N PHE A 29 4.64 9.70 -0.37
CA PHE A 29 4.63 9.83 -1.83
C PHE A 29 4.15 11.19 -2.34
N GLY A 30 3.77 12.12 -1.46
CA GLY A 30 3.25 13.44 -1.84
C GLY A 30 1.93 13.37 -2.60
N VAL A 31 1.07 12.40 -2.28
CA VAL A 31 -0.25 12.21 -2.92
C VAL A 31 -1.38 12.28 -1.90
N SER A 32 -2.63 12.31 -2.37
CA SER A 32 -3.78 12.22 -1.47
C SER A 32 -3.96 10.78 -0.95
N ARG A 33 -4.63 10.65 0.19
CA ARG A 33 -5.03 9.33 0.70
C ARG A 33 -5.90 8.57 -0.30
N GLN A 34 -6.71 9.26 -1.11
CA GLN A 34 -7.54 8.64 -2.15
C GLN A 34 -6.69 7.95 -3.23
N VAL A 35 -5.56 8.55 -3.62
CA VAL A 35 -4.62 7.92 -4.56
C VAL A 35 -4.05 6.63 -3.96
N ILE A 36 -3.68 6.63 -2.68
CA ILE A 36 -3.22 5.42 -1.99
C ILE A 36 -4.30 4.33 -1.98
N VAL A 37 -5.57 4.69 -1.71
CA VAL A 37 -6.68 3.72 -1.74
C VAL A 37 -6.81 3.08 -3.12
N GLN A 38 -6.71 3.87 -4.19
CA GLN A 38 -6.77 3.38 -5.57
C GLN A 38 -5.57 2.47 -5.90
N ASP A 39 -4.36 2.86 -5.49
CA ASP A 39 -3.16 2.04 -5.71
C ASP A 39 -3.23 0.70 -4.99
N ILE A 40 -3.72 0.67 -3.74
CA ILE A 40 -3.93 -0.58 -2.99
C ILE A 40 -4.99 -1.46 -3.67
N ALA A 41 -6.05 -0.88 -4.23
CA ALA A 41 -7.06 -1.63 -4.97
C ALA A 41 -6.47 -2.28 -6.24
N LEU A 42 -5.63 -1.55 -6.97
CA LEU A 42 -4.92 -2.08 -8.15
C LEU A 42 -3.94 -3.21 -7.77
N LEU A 43 -3.20 -3.05 -6.67
CA LEU A 43 -2.29 -4.09 -6.17
C LEU A 43 -3.03 -5.37 -5.78
N ARG A 44 -4.19 -5.25 -5.12
CA ARG A 44 -5.07 -6.40 -4.82
C ARG A 44 -5.60 -7.08 -6.07
N ALA A 45 -6.00 -6.30 -7.07
CA ALA A 45 -6.43 -6.84 -8.36
C ALA A 45 -5.30 -7.57 -9.11
N ALA A 46 -4.05 -7.20 -8.84
CA ALA A 46 -2.84 -7.89 -9.30
C ALA A 46 -2.41 -9.07 -8.40
N ASN A 47 -3.31 -9.60 -7.56
CA ASN A 47 -3.10 -10.73 -6.64
C ASN A 47 -2.08 -10.50 -5.51
N HIS A 48 -1.71 -9.26 -5.20
CA HIS A 48 -0.95 -8.98 -3.98
C HIS A 48 -1.86 -9.07 -2.75
N THR A 49 -1.48 -9.89 -1.77
CA THR A 49 -2.26 -10.08 -0.54
C THR A 49 -2.03 -8.91 0.42
N ILE A 50 -2.84 -7.86 0.26
CA ILE A 50 -2.80 -6.66 1.10
C ILE A 50 -4.05 -6.58 1.97
N ILE A 51 -3.88 -6.54 3.29
CA ILE A 51 -4.97 -6.47 4.27
C ILE A 51 -5.11 -5.02 4.75
N ALA A 52 -6.34 -4.52 4.82
CA ALA A 52 -6.64 -3.24 5.45
C ALA A 52 -7.16 -3.50 6.86
N THR A 53 -6.58 -2.82 7.84
CA THR A 53 -6.98 -2.85 9.25
C THR A 53 -7.35 -1.44 9.69
N THR A 54 -7.90 -1.30 10.90
CA THR A 54 -8.11 0.02 11.53
C THR A 54 -6.81 0.81 11.70
N ASN A 55 -5.66 0.12 11.80
CA ASN A 55 -4.34 0.70 12.04
C ASN A 55 -3.52 0.92 10.76
N GLY A 56 -4.02 0.52 9.59
CA GLY A 56 -3.31 0.67 8.32
C GLY A 56 -3.30 -0.60 7.46
N TYR A 57 -2.41 -0.62 6.48
CA TYR A 57 -2.26 -1.71 5.52
C TYR A 57 -1.12 -2.65 5.93
N LEU A 58 -1.33 -3.94 5.71
CA LEU A 58 -0.34 -5.01 5.86
C LEU A 58 -0.21 -5.75 4.54
N ARG A 59 0.96 -6.29 4.24
CA ARG A 59 1.18 -7.20 3.10
C ARG A 59 1.58 -8.55 3.65
N LEU A 60 0.86 -9.60 3.27
CA LEU A 60 1.24 -10.97 3.59
C LEU A 60 2.13 -11.48 2.46
N GLU A 61 3.29 -12.01 2.82
CA GLU A 61 4.13 -12.75 1.86
C GLU A 61 3.49 -14.12 1.64
N GLN A 62 3.29 -14.50 0.37
CA GLN A 62 2.94 -15.88 0.06
C GLN A 62 4.26 -16.64 -0.03
N ASN A 63 4.47 -17.51 0.94
CA ASN A 63 5.64 -18.39 1.04
C ASN A 63 5.57 -19.50 -0.02
#